data_AF-A0A6P2Q3G7-F1
#
_entry.id   AF-A0A6P2Q3G7-F1
#
_cell.length_a   1.000
_cell.length_b   1.000
_cell.length_c   1.000
_cell.angle_alpha   90.00
_cell.angle_beta   90.00
_cell.angle_gamma   90.00
#
_symmetry.space_group_name_H-M   'P 1'
#
loop_
_entity.id
_entity.type
_entity.pdbx_description
1 polymer ?
#
loop_
_entity_poly.entity_id
_entity_poly.type
_entity_poly.pdbx_seq_one_letter_code
_entity_poly.pdbx_strand_id
1 'polypeptide(L)' 'MSDIGIELPVWVIPVMFGAIYWPLTLFFGCLALYVGVLRVRGIARIVFIALALPLIADAGLGIYYAIAGY' A
#
# COMPACT_ATOMS: atom_id res chain seq x y z
N MET A 1 -15.89 -13.51 -31.12
CA MET A 1 -15.23 -13.68 -29.81
C MET A 1 -15.75 -12.57 -28.93
N SER A 2 -16.60 -12.88 -27.94
CA SER A 2 -16.89 -11.93 -26.87
C SER A 2 -15.65 -11.91 -26.00
N ASP A 3 -14.86 -10.85 -26.05
CA ASP A 3 -13.81 -10.61 -25.07
C ASP A 3 -14.51 -10.55 -23.71
N ILE A 4 -14.42 -11.63 -22.95
CA ILE A 4 -14.70 -11.62 -21.50
C ILE A 4 -13.49 -10.91 -20.90
N GLY A 5 -13.41 -9.60 -21.15
CA GLY A 5 -12.51 -8.73 -20.45
C GLY A 5 -12.98 -8.71 -19.01
N ILE A 6 -12.23 -9.35 -18.12
CA ILE A 6 -12.41 -9.11 -16.70
C ILE A 6 -12.08 -7.63 -16.50
N GLU A 7 -13.11 -6.79 -16.41
CA GLU A 7 -12.97 -5.37 -16.08
C GLU A 7 -12.42 -5.29 -14.65
N LEU A 8 -11.09 -5.30 -14.53
CA LEU A 8 -10.42 -5.14 -13.27
C LEU A 8 -10.64 -3.69 -12.81
N PRO A 9 -11.12 -3.49 -11.56
CA PRO A 9 -11.26 -2.15 -11.02
C PRO A 9 -9.93 -1.39 -11.08
N VAL A 10 -9.99 -0.08 -11.36
CA VAL A 10 -8.79 0.73 -11.62
C VAL A 10 -7.78 0.74 -10.45
N TRP A 11 -8.25 0.44 -9.23
CA TRP A 11 -7.43 0.33 -8.01
C TRP A 11 -6.63 -0.97 -7.89
N VAL A 12 -6.92 -2.01 -8.69
CA VAL A 12 -6.19 -3.29 -8.62
C VAL A 12 -4.76 -3.14 -9.12
N ILE A 13 -4.56 -2.38 -10.21
CA ILE A 13 -3.25 -2.16 -10.81
C ILE A 13 -2.24 -1.56 -9.81
N PRO A 14 -2.52 -0.42 -9.15
CA PRO A 14 -1.57 0.18 -8.20
C PRO A 14 -1.31 -0.69 -6.97
N VAL A 15 -2.30 -1.47 -6.50
CA VAL A 15 -2.11 -2.43 -5.39
C VAL A 15 -1.17 -3.56 -5.81
N MET A 16 -1.34 -4.12 -7.00
CA MET A 16 -0.43 -5.15 -7.50
C MET A 16 1.00 -4.63 -7.67
N PHE A 17 1.16 -3.43 -8.23
CA PHE A 17 2.47 -2.79 -8.35
C PHE A 17 3.09 -2.52 -6.97
N GLY A 18 2.30 -2.05 -6.01
CA GLY A 18 2.74 -1.82 -4.65
C GLY A 18 3.20 -3.11 -3.95
N ALA A 19 2.47 -4.20 -4.11
CA ALA A 19 2.83 -5.52 -3.58
C ALA A 19 4.12 -6.08 -4.23
N ILE A 20 4.34 -5.85 -5.53
CA ILE A 20 5.61 -6.24 -6.19
C ILE A 20 6.78 -5.45 -5.60
N TYR A 21 6.59 -4.15 -5.36
CA TYR A 21 7.58 -3.26 -4.75
C TYR A 21 7.38 -3.12 -3.23
N TRP A 22 6.94 -4.19 -2.56
CA TRP A 22 6.58 -4.15 -1.14
C TRP A 22 7.64 -3.56 -0.19
N PRO A 23 8.97 -3.67 -0.44
CA PRO A 23 9.93 -3.01 0.44
C PRO A 23 9.80 -1.48 0.40
N LEU A 24 9.47 -0.91 -0.75
CA LEU A 24 9.25 0.54 -0.90
C LEU A 24 7.92 0.95 -0.24
N THR A 25 6.83 0.24 -0.48
CA THR A 25 5.53 0.60 0.13
C THR A 25 5.60 0.47 1.65
N LEU A 26 6.31 -0.54 2.18
CA LEU A 26 6.59 -0.66 3.61
C LEU A 26 7.41 0.52 4.14
N PHE A 27 8.49 0.88 3.44
CA PHE A 27 9.34 1.99 3.85
C PHE A 27 8.55 3.31 3.92
N PHE A 28 7.80 3.64 2.88
CA PHE A 28 6.99 4.85 2.84
C PHE A 28 5.85 4.83 3.85
N GLY A 29 5.23 3.67 4.09
CA GLY A 29 4.23 3.49 5.14
C GLY A 29 4.81 3.77 6.54
N CYS A 30 5.95 3.17 6.86
CA CYS A 30 6.67 3.41 8.11
C CYS A 30 7.12 4.88 8.26
N LEU A 31 7.62 5.49 7.18
CA LEU A 31 8.01 6.89 7.17
C LEU A 31 6.80 7.82 7.41
N ALA A 32 5.68 7.54 6.75
CA ALA A 32 4.44 8.29 6.93
C ALA A 32 3.89 8.16 8.36
N LEU A 33 3.95 6.96 8.97
CA LEU A 33 3.62 6.79 10.39
C LEU A 33 4.58 7.58 11.29
N TYR A 34 5.89 7.49 11.07
CA TYR A 34 6.89 8.20 11.86
C TYR A 34 6.63 9.71 11.83
N VAL A 35 6.47 10.27 10.64
CA VAL A 35 6.20 11.71 10.45
C VAL A 35 4.84 12.08 11.06
N GLY A 36 3.79 11.32 10.75
CA GLY A 36 2.44 11.58 11.25
C GLY A 36 2.35 11.56 12.78
N VAL A 37 3.00 10.60 13.43
CA VAL A 37 2.94 10.43 14.89
C VAL A 37 3.86 11.43 15.62
N LEU A 38 5.08 11.65 15.12
CA LEU A 38 6.10 12.37 15.88
C LEU A 38 6.32 13.82 15.44
N ARG A 39 5.98 14.16 14.20
CA ARG A 39 6.34 15.46 13.59
C ARG A 39 5.14 16.33 13.24
N VAL A 40 3.93 15.79 13.25
CA VAL A 40 2.73 16.48 12.77
C VAL A 40 1.63 16.49 13.84
N ARG A 41 0.84 17.57 13.90
CA ARG A 41 -0.28 17.74 14.84
C ARG A 41 -1.58 18.02 14.09
N GLY A 42 -2.71 17.80 14.75
CA GLY A 42 -4.04 18.07 14.19
C GLY A 42 -4.41 17.18 13.00
N ILE A 43 -5.16 17.72 12.05
CA ILE A 43 -5.71 16.98 10.90
C ILE A 43 -4.61 16.36 10.04
N ALA A 44 -3.47 17.04 9.89
CA ALA A 44 -2.38 16.53 9.09
C ALA A 44 -1.83 15.20 9.64
N ARG A 45 -1.82 14.99 10.97
CA ARG A 45 -1.46 13.69 11.58
C ARG A 45 -2.41 12.57 11.12
N ILE A 46 -3.70 12.85 11.05
CA ILE A 46 -4.71 11.89 10.61
C ILE A 46 -4.47 11.52 9.15
N VAL A 47 -4.19 12.50 8.28
CA VAL A 47 -3.87 12.26 6.87
C VAL A 47 -2.64 11.36 6.71
N PHE A 48 -1.56 11.63 7.46
CA PHE A 48 -0.36 10.79 7.42
C PHE A 48 -0.63 9.35 7.87
N ILE A 49 -1.39 9.15 8.95
CA ILE A 49 -1.76 7.81 9.42
C ILE A 49 -2.66 7.11 8.39
N ALA A 50 -3.65 7.82 7.85
CA ALA A 50 -4.58 7.28 6.87
C ALA A 50 -3.88 6.87 5.57
N LEU A 51 -2.80 7.55 5.16
CA LEU A 51 -1.98 7.16 4.01
C LEU A 51 -1.03 6.00 4.34
N ALA A 52 -0.51 5.95 5.56
CA ALA A 52 0.41 4.90 5.95
C ALA A 52 -0.25 3.53 6.06
N LEU A 53 -1.50 3.47 6.53
CA LEU A 53 -2.20 2.20 6.73
C LEU A 53 -2.36 1.39 5.42
N PRO A 54 -2.85 1.95 4.30
CA PRO A 54 -2.90 1.25 3.02
C PRO A 54 -1.53 0.80 2.53
N LEU A 55 -0.49 1.64 2.66
CA LEU A 55 0.86 1.28 2.21
C LEU A 55 1.44 0.09 2.98
N ILE A 56 1.19 0.01 4.29
CA ILE A 56 1.62 -1.11 5.12
C ILE A 56 0.79 -2.36 4.81
N ALA A 57 -0.52 -2.22 4.59
CA ALA A 57 -1.38 -3.34 4.23
C ALA A 57 -0.99 -3.94 2.86
N ASP A 58 -0.72 -3.08 1.89
CA ASP A 58 -0.23 -3.42 0.56
C ASP A 58 1.16 -4.10 0.60
N ALA A 59 2.07 -3.57 1.42
CA ALA A 59 3.33 -4.24 1.68
C ALA A 59 3.14 -5.62 2.31
N GLY A 60 2.20 -5.76 3.25
CA GLY A 60 1.83 -7.05 3.85
C GLY A 60 1.36 -8.07 2.82
N LEU A 61 0.62 -7.63 1.81
CA LEU A 61 0.23 -8.48 0.67
C LEU A 61 1.45 -8.93 -0.14
N GLY A 62 2.39 -8.04 -0.43
CA GLY A 62 3.63 -8.40 -1.13
C GLY A 62 4.53 -9.35 -0.34
N ILE A 63 4.66 -9.14 0.97
CA ILE A 63 5.37 -10.06 1.88
C ILE A 63 4.70 -11.43 1.87
N TYR A 64 3.36 -11.48 1.92
CA TYR A 64 2.61 -12.72 1.84
C TYR A 64 2.93 -13.49 0.55
N TYR A 65 2.91 -12.82 -0.61
CA TYR A 65 3.25 -13.46 -1.89
C TYR A 65 4.71 -13.93 -1.94
N ALA A 66 5.65 -13.09 -1.47
CA ALA A 66 7.07 -13.44 -1.42
C ALA A 66 7.35 -14.66 -0.53
N ILE A 67 6.64 -14.80 0.59
CA ILE A 67 6.78 -15.95 1.50
C ILE A 67 6.07 -17.19 0.94
N ALA A 68 4.89 -17.01 0.34
CA ALA A 68 4.12 -18.09 -0.22
C ALA A 68 4.73 -18.69 -1.51
N GLY A 69 5.74 -18.03 -2.10
CA GLY A 69 6.50 -18.54 -3.25
C GLY A 69 5.78 -18.39 -4.58
N TYR A 70 4.86 -17.41 -4.69
CA TYR A 70 4.18 -17.03 -5.92
C TYR A 70 4.99 -16.03 -6.74
#